data_AF-A5WE56-F1
#
_entry.id   AF-A5WE56-F1
#
_cell.length_a   1.000
_cell.length_b   1.000
_cell.length_c   1.000
_cell.angle_alpha   90.00
_cell.angle_beta   90.00
_cell.angle_gamma   90.00
#
_symmetry.space_group_name_H-M   'P 1'
#
loop_
_entity.id
_entity.type
_entity.pdbx_description
1 polymer ?
#
loop_
_entity_poly.entity_id
_entity_poly.type
_entity_poly.pdbx_seq_one_letter_code
_entity_poly.pdbx_strand_id
1 'polypeptide(L)'
;MARAAPRTLTVLNIEDITPNMRRLTLGGTDMQTLPAQQESAYLKFIFPDTQNHQVAKRSYTIINQRPTEIDVDFVLHETTDNGVEGPALTWVKNVKVGDDILVAGPGPTKLVSPDADWYLLVGDMTALPAITANLAQMPQDATGHAVIEVLSEQDIQNLTKPKNIEIHWIIVPHASADKAPLLDKVKSLTWPAGLPEVWAACEFNSMRAL
;
A
#
# COMPACT_ATOMS: atom_id res chain seq x y z
N MET A 1 14.33 2.89 21.06
CA MET A 1 13.94 1.46 21.17
C MET A 1 14.82 0.65 20.23
N ALA A 2 15.36 -0.48 20.66
CA ALA A 2 16.10 -1.39 19.78
C ALA A 2 15.17 -1.92 18.69
N ARG A 3 15.67 -2.01 17.45
CA ARG A 3 14.89 -2.51 16.31
C ARG A 3 14.63 -4.00 16.56
N ALA A 4 13.36 -4.42 16.59
CA ALA A 4 13.00 -5.83 16.76
C ALA A 4 13.72 -6.67 15.68
N ALA A 5 14.18 -7.87 16.08
CA ALA A 5 14.77 -8.81 15.15
C ALA A 5 13.78 -9.12 14.00
N PRO A 6 14.28 -9.39 12.78
CA PRO A 6 13.43 -9.89 11.71
C PRO A 6 12.70 -11.17 12.14
N ARG A 7 11.47 -11.33 11.67
CA ARG A 7 10.61 -12.49 11.86
C ARG A 7 10.54 -13.27 10.55
N THR A 8 10.43 -14.59 10.65
CA THR A 8 10.11 -15.43 9.49
C THR A 8 8.61 -15.67 9.48
N LEU A 9 7.93 -15.24 8.42
CA LEU A 9 6.52 -15.54 8.20
C LEU A 9 6.37 -16.51 7.03
N THR A 10 5.39 -17.39 7.12
CA THR A 10 5.07 -18.39 6.10
C THR A 10 3.84 -17.98 5.31
N VAL A 11 3.87 -18.15 3.99
CA VAL A 11 2.73 -17.90 3.11
C VAL A 11 1.68 -18.99 3.31
N LEU A 12 0.51 -18.60 3.81
CA LEU A 12 -0.62 -19.49 4.08
C LEU A 12 -1.65 -19.50 2.93
N ASN A 13 -1.84 -18.36 2.28
CA ASN A 13 -2.76 -18.22 1.15
C ASN A 13 -2.25 -17.18 0.14
N ILE A 14 -2.66 -17.36 -1.12
CA ILE A 14 -2.37 -16.46 -2.24
C ILE A 14 -3.69 -16.19 -2.98
N GLU A 15 -4.06 -14.92 -3.13
CA GLU A 15 -5.30 -14.51 -3.80
C GLU A 15 -5.03 -13.32 -4.71
N ASP A 16 -5.48 -13.39 -5.96
CA ASP A 16 -5.46 -12.23 -6.88
C ASP A 16 -6.75 -11.42 -6.67
N ILE A 17 -6.63 -10.27 -5.99
CA ILE A 17 -7.74 -9.36 -5.67
C ILE A 17 -8.23 -8.65 -6.94
N THR A 18 -7.27 -8.26 -7.77
CA THR A 18 -7.46 -7.70 -9.10
C THR A 18 -6.34 -8.23 -10.01
N PRO A 19 -6.40 -8.06 -11.34
CA PRO A 19 -5.35 -8.55 -12.24
C PRO A 19 -3.95 -8.08 -11.86
N ASN A 20 -3.83 -6.88 -11.28
CA ASN A 20 -2.56 -6.28 -10.88
C ASN A 20 -2.37 -6.14 -9.36
N MET A 21 -3.18 -6.82 -8.55
CA MET A 21 -3.05 -6.82 -7.08
C MET A 21 -3.19 -8.22 -6.50
N ARG A 22 -2.12 -8.69 -5.85
CA ARG A 22 -2.08 -10.00 -5.18
C ARG A 22 -2.00 -9.86 -3.68
N ARG A 23 -2.94 -10.46 -2.97
CA ARG A 23 -2.94 -10.61 -1.52
C ARG A 23 -2.20 -11.87 -1.12
N LEU A 24 -1.29 -11.74 -0.17
CA LEU A 24 -0.72 -12.86 0.56
C LEU A 24 -1.24 -12.85 1.99
N THR A 25 -1.74 -14.00 2.46
CA THR A 25 -1.95 -14.22 3.88
C THR A 25 -0.70 -14.87 4.45
N LEU A 26 -0.10 -14.23 5.44
CA LEU A 26 1.15 -14.64 6.07
C LEU A 26 0.90 -15.00 7.52
N GLY A 27 1.49 -16.10 7.98
CA GLY A 27 1.39 -16.55 9.37
C GLY A 27 2.65 -17.23 9.85
N GLY A 28 2.49 -18.25 10.70
CA GLY A 28 3.59 -19.01 11.29
C GLY A 28 3.85 -18.63 12.75
N THR A 29 4.79 -19.35 13.39
CA THR A 29 5.04 -19.21 14.84
C THR A 29 5.49 -17.81 15.24
N ASP A 30 6.25 -17.13 14.40
CA ASP A 30 6.80 -15.80 14.73
C ASP A 30 5.73 -14.70 14.76
N MET A 31 4.51 -14.96 14.28
CA MET A 31 3.37 -14.03 14.41
C MET A 31 3.09 -13.63 15.85
N GLN A 32 3.36 -14.51 16.82
CA GLN A 32 3.19 -14.22 18.25
C GLN A 32 4.06 -13.06 18.75
N THR A 33 5.06 -12.65 17.97
CA THR A 33 5.95 -11.53 18.28
C THR A 33 5.55 -10.24 17.55
N LEU A 34 4.55 -10.28 16.66
CA LEU A 34 3.96 -9.12 16.04
C LEU A 34 2.92 -8.51 17.02
N PRO A 35 3.02 -7.22 17.38
CA PRO A 35 2.00 -6.58 18.20
C PRO A 35 0.62 -6.67 17.53
N ALA A 36 -0.45 -6.72 18.32
CA ALA A 36 -1.82 -6.63 17.80
C ALA A 36 -2.16 -5.21 17.32
N GLN A 37 -3.26 -5.08 16.57
CA GLN A 37 -3.82 -3.80 16.11
C GLN A 37 -2.84 -2.99 15.26
N GLN A 38 -2.25 -3.64 14.27
CA GLN A 38 -1.24 -3.06 13.38
C GLN A 38 -1.75 -2.93 11.94
N GLU A 39 -3.06 -2.98 11.70
CA GLU A 39 -3.62 -2.58 10.40
C GLU A 39 -3.17 -1.16 10.04
N SER A 40 -2.90 -0.92 8.75
CA SER A 40 -2.25 0.31 8.23
C SER A 40 -0.76 0.47 8.56
N ALA A 41 -0.20 -0.31 9.49
CA ALA A 41 1.23 -0.27 9.74
C ALA A 41 1.99 -0.92 8.58
N TYR A 42 3.26 -0.53 8.40
CA TYR A 42 4.11 -1.17 7.39
C TYR A 42 5.07 -2.19 8.00
N LEU A 43 5.32 -3.28 7.27
CA LEU A 43 6.42 -4.19 7.48
C LEU A 43 7.49 -3.95 6.42
N LYS A 44 8.76 -4.11 6.81
CA LYS A 44 9.90 -4.16 5.90
C LYS A 44 10.12 -5.61 5.50
N PHE A 45 9.67 -5.98 4.30
CA PHE A 45 9.96 -7.27 3.70
C PHE A 45 11.41 -7.29 3.20
N ILE A 46 12.09 -8.40 3.46
CA ILE A 46 13.52 -8.60 3.24
C ILE A 46 13.64 -9.67 2.15
N PHE A 47 13.90 -9.23 0.93
CA PHE A 47 14.05 -10.11 -0.23
C PHE A 47 15.54 -10.42 -0.46
N PRO A 48 15.89 -11.68 -0.74
CA PRO A 48 17.22 -12.01 -1.23
C PRO A 48 17.42 -11.36 -2.62
N ASP A 49 18.42 -10.50 -2.76
CA ASP A 49 18.85 -10.00 -4.08
C ASP A 49 19.98 -10.90 -4.58
N THR A 50 19.59 -11.90 -5.38
CA THR A 50 20.51 -12.90 -5.95
C THR A 50 21.44 -12.30 -7.01
N GLN A 51 21.14 -11.13 -7.57
CA GLN A 51 21.96 -10.49 -8.60
C GLN A 51 23.09 -9.67 -7.98
N ASN A 52 22.82 -8.98 -6.88
CA ASN A 52 23.81 -8.08 -6.26
C ASN A 52 24.44 -8.62 -4.96
N HIS A 53 24.10 -9.84 -4.53
CA HIS A 53 24.47 -10.39 -3.21
C HIS A 53 24.09 -9.45 -2.04
N GLN A 54 23.02 -8.66 -2.23
CA GLN A 54 22.51 -7.75 -1.22
C GLN A 54 21.13 -8.19 -0.75
N VAL A 55 20.59 -7.46 0.22
CA VAL A 55 19.24 -7.67 0.72
C VAL A 55 18.40 -6.46 0.33
N ALA A 56 17.38 -6.68 -0.50
CA ALA A 56 16.44 -5.63 -0.84
C ALA A 56 15.37 -5.54 0.24
N LYS A 57 15.15 -4.33 0.77
CA LYS A 57 14.07 -4.06 1.72
C LYS A 57 12.97 -3.25 1.05
N ARG A 58 11.72 -3.70 1.16
CA ARG A 58 10.54 -2.95 0.66
C ARG A 58 9.49 -2.85 1.76
N SER A 59 8.77 -1.74 1.79
CA SER A 59 7.69 -1.55 2.77
C SER A 59 6.39 -2.08 2.15
N TYR A 60 5.63 -2.84 2.92
CA TYR A 60 4.29 -3.25 2.57
C TYR A 60 3.35 -3.05 3.76
N THR A 61 2.09 -2.75 3.48
CA THR A 61 1.08 -2.42 4.49
C THR A 61 0.36 -3.68 4.97
N ILE A 62 0.16 -3.79 6.27
CA ILE A 62 -0.75 -4.77 6.88
C ILE A 62 -2.18 -4.30 6.64
N ILE A 63 -2.96 -5.10 5.92
CA ILE A 63 -4.34 -4.75 5.56
C ILE A 63 -5.32 -5.24 6.62
N ASN A 64 -5.20 -6.53 6.95
CA ASN A 64 -5.97 -7.16 8.01
C ASN A 64 -4.99 -7.84 8.94
N GLN A 65 -5.27 -7.80 10.24
CA GLN A 65 -4.54 -8.58 11.22
C GLN A 65 -5.50 -9.47 12.01
N ARG A 66 -5.18 -10.76 12.02
CA ARG A 66 -5.83 -11.77 12.87
C ARG A 66 -4.78 -12.29 13.85
N PRO A 67 -5.17 -12.98 14.94
CA PRO A 67 -4.22 -13.41 15.98
C PRO A 67 -3.05 -14.24 15.48
N THR A 68 -3.23 -14.99 14.38
CA THR A 68 -2.24 -15.93 13.84
C THR A 68 -1.77 -15.60 12.44
N GLU A 69 -2.28 -14.55 11.81
CA GLU A 69 -1.99 -14.22 10.42
C GLU A 69 -2.30 -12.77 10.06
N ILE A 70 -1.64 -12.28 9.01
CA ILE A 70 -1.86 -10.96 8.43
C ILE A 70 -2.10 -11.08 6.93
N ASP A 71 -2.81 -10.11 6.37
CA ASP A 71 -2.92 -9.94 4.92
C ASP A 71 -2.07 -8.77 4.45
N VAL A 72 -1.35 -8.97 3.34
CA VAL A 72 -0.50 -7.97 2.71
C VAL A 72 -0.71 -8.02 1.20
N ASP A 73 -1.02 -6.87 0.59
CA ASP A 73 -1.18 -6.76 -0.86
C ASP A 73 0.10 -6.31 -1.56
N PHE A 74 0.33 -6.90 -2.73
CA PHE A 74 1.45 -6.67 -3.61
C PHE A 74 0.94 -6.26 -4.99
N VAL A 75 1.42 -5.11 -5.46
CA VAL A 75 1.14 -4.65 -6.83
C VAL A 75 1.95 -5.48 -7.83
N LEU A 76 1.27 -6.09 -8.78
CA LEU A 76 1.85 -6.78 -9.92
C LEU A 76 1.91 -5.80 -11.10
N HIS A 77 2.93 -4.93 -11.14
CA HIS A 77 3.16 -4.03 -12.27
C HIS A 77 4.26 -4.58 -13.20
N GLU A 78 4.32 -4.06 -14.42
CA GLU A 78 5.41 -4.39 -15.34
C GLU A 78 6.72 -3.70 -14.95
N THR A 79 7.81 -4.19 -15.54
CA THR A 79 9.20 -3.91 -15.21
C THR A 79 9.54 -2.41 -15.16
N THR A 80 10.56 -2.08 -14.36
CA THR A 80 11.18 -0.74 -14.36
C THR A 80 11.71 -0.38 -15.75
N ASP A 81 12.02 0.89 -16.00
CA ASP A 81 12.51 1.43 -17.29
C ASP A 81 13.67 0.64 -17.94
N ASN A 82 14.38 -0.19 -17.16
CA ASN A 82 15.48 -1.04 -17.63
C ASN A 82 15.07 -2.49 -17.96
N GLY A 83 13.78 -2.82 -17.93
CA GLY A 83 13.25 -4.16 -18.20
C GLY A 83 13.55 -5.21 -17.11
N VAL A 84 14.08 -4.79 -15.95
CA VAL A 84 14.39 -5.70 -14.82
C VAL A 84 13.29 -5.62 -13.78
N GLU A 85 12.74 -6.78 -13.42
CA GLU A 85 11.77 -6.92 -12.33
C GLU A 85 12.49 -6.72 -10.99
N GLY A 86 11.91 -5.90 -10.11
CA GLY A 86 12.45 -5.74 -8.76
C GLY A 86 12.31 -7.04 -7.96
N PRO A 87 13.18 -7.30 -6.97
CA PRO A 87 13.24 -8.57 -6.24
C PRO A 87 11.92 -8.92 -5.53
N ALA A 88 11.16 -7.92 -5.09
CA ALA A 88 9.86 -8.14 -4.47
C ALA A 88 8.79 -8.61 -5.47
N LEU A 89 8.78 -8.03 -6.67
CA LEU A 89 7.89 -8.41 -7.76
C LEU A 89 8.22 -9.83 -8.26
N THR A 90 9.51 -10.11 -8.46
CA THR A 90 9.98 -11.45 -8.85
C THR A 90 9.59 -12.48 -7.80
N TRP A 91 9.75 -12.18 -6.50
CA TRP A 91 9.36 -13.10 -5.44
C TRP A 91 7.85 -13.36 -5.44
N VAL A 92 7.01 -12.31 -5.43
CA VAL A 92 5.55 -12.48 -5.32
C VAL A 92 4.90 -13.16 -6.55
N LYS A 93 5.54 -13.08 -7.72
CA LYS A 93 5.11 -13.83 -8.92
C LYS A 93 5.38 -15.33 -8.81
N ASN A 94 6.41 -15.73 -8.07
CA ASN A 94 6.90 -17.11 -8.02
C ASN A 94 6.59 -17.83 -6.70
N VAL A 95 6.17 -17.08 -5.67
CA VAL A 95 5.91 -17.59 -4.33
C VAL A 95 4.79 -18.63 -4.32
N LYS A 96 4.91 -19.62 -3.44
CA LYS A 96 3.94 -20.68 -3.20
C LYS A 96 3.52 -20.71 -1.74
N VAL A 97 2.34 -21.28 -1.49
CA VAL A 97 1.93 -21.62 -0.12
C VAL A 97 2.99 -22.53 0.51
N GLY A 98 3.39 -22.20 1.73
CA GLY A 98 4.47 -22.84 2.46
C GLY A 98 5.85 -22.18 2.31
N ASP A 99 6.03 -21.23 1.39
CA ASP A 99 7.28 -20.47 1.30
C ASP A 99 7.40 -19.46 2.45
N ASP A 100 8.63 -19.24 2.91
CA ASP A 100 8.96 -18.32 3.98
C ASP A 100 9.47 -16.97 3.47
N ILE A 101 9.21 -15.91 4.24
CA ILE A 101 9.73 -14.55 4.00
C ILE A 101 10.13 -13.86 5.30
N LEU A 102 11.26 -13.16 5.25
CA LEU A 102 11.74 -12.36 6.37
C LEU A 102 11.07 -10.97 6.37
N VAL A 103 10.57 -10.56 7.54
CA VAL A 103 9.97 -9.24 7.73
C VAL A 103 10.51 -8.56 9.00
N ALA A 104 10.68 -7.25 8.95
CA ALA A 104 11.04 -6.43 10.11
C ALA A 104 9.99 -5.35 10.36
N GLY A 105 9.80 -4.94 11.61
CA GLY A 105 8.77 -3.96 12.00
C GLY A 105 7.84 -4.49 13.09
N PRO A 106 6.57 -4.04 13.14
CA PRO A 106 5.97 -3.05 12.26
C PRO A 106 6.62 -1.67 12.48
N GLY A 107 6.58 -0.83 11.44
CA GLY A 107 6.78 0.61 11.60
C GLY A 107 5.53 1.28 12.15
N PRO A 108 5.57 2.59 12.45
CA PRO A 108 4.38 3.30 12.89
C PRO A 108 3.29 3.29 11.81
N THR A 109 2.03 3.17 12.24
CA THR A 109 0.88 3.50 11.40
C THR A 109 0.95 4.96 10.99
N LYS A 110 0.48 5.28 9.79
CA LYS A 110 0.34 6.65 9.29
C LYS A 110 -1.12 6.86 8.91
N LEU A 111 -1.93 7.09 9.93
CA LEU A 111 -3.32 7.46 9.77
C LEU A 111 -3.45 8.98 9.67
N VAL A 112 -4.44 9.45 8.92
CA VAL A 112 -4.86 10.86 8.90
C VAL A 112 -5.31 11.30 10.29
N SER A 113 -4.94 12.52 10.69
CA SER A 113 -5.46 13.12 11.91
C SER A 113 -6.98 13.33 11.81
N PRO A 114 -7.78 13.00 12.84
CA PRO A 114 -9.21 13.31 12.83
C PRO A 114 -9.50 14.83 12.97
N ASP A 115 -8.50 15.62 13.37
CA ASP A 115 -8.63 17.06 13.63
C ASP A 115 -8.41 17.87 12.34
N ALA A 116 -9.29 17.72 11.36
CA ALA A 116 -9.26 18.47 10.10
C ALA A 116 -10.66 18.81 9.59
N ASP A 117 -10.77 19.94 8.87
CA ASP A 117 -12.03 20.39 8.30
C ASP A 117 -12.43 19.53 7.08
N TRP A 118 -11.44 19.01 6.35
CA TRP A 118 -11.62 18.08 5.24
C TRP A 118 -10.34 17.29 4.94
N TYR A 119 -10.44 16.26 4.09
CA TYR A 119 -9.36 15.29 3.87
C TYR A 119 -9.00 15.14 2.40
N LEU A 120 -7.72 14.94 2.12
CA LEU A 120 -7.21 14.57 0.80
C LEU A 120 -6.27 13.37 0.91
N LEU A 121 -6.66 12.23 0.35
CA LEU A 121 -5.82 11.04 0.25
C LEU A 121 -5.36 10.88 -1.20
N VAL A 122 -4.06 10.72 -1.45
CA VAL A 122 -3.52 10.61 -2.82
C VAL A 122 -2.54 9.45 -2.91
N GLY A 123 -2.66 8.61 -3.93
CA GLY A 123 -1.63 7.61 -4.16
C GLY A 123 -1.86 6.71 -5.35
N ASP A 124 -0.88 5.87 -5.62
CA ASP A 124 -0.97 4.80 -6.64
C ASP A 124 -1.38 3.46 -6.00
N MET A 125 -1.40 2.39 -6.80
CA MET A 125 -1.73 1.05 -6.33
C MET A 125 -0.86 0.59 -5.15
N THR A 126 0.39 1.06 -5.04
CA THR A 126 1.27 0.67 -3.92
C THR A 126 0.82 1.27 -2.59
N ALA A 127 0.11 2.40 -2.65
CA ALA A 127 -0.47 3.09 -1.52
C ALA A 127 -1.93 2.69 -1.23
N LEU A 128 -2.62 2.09 -2.20
CA LEU A 128 -4.02 1.67 -2.08
C LEU A 128 -4.33 0.90 -0.78
N PRO A 129 -3.53 -0.09 -0.34
CA PRO A 129 -3.73 -0.75 0.95
C PRO A 129 -3.80 0.20 2.15
N ALA A 130 -2.92 1.19 2.20
CA ALA A 130 -2.88 2.17 3.29
C ALA A 130 -4.01 3.20 3.19
N ILE A 131 -4.39 3.59 1.97
CA ILE A 131 -5.56 4.44 1.72
C ILE A 131 -6.84 3.73 2.19
N THR A 132 -7.02 2.46 1.83
CA THR A 132 -8.18 1.66 2.28
C THR A 132 -8.26 1.58 3.80
N ALA A 133 -7.13 1.36 4.48
CA ALA A 133 -7.09 1.32 5.94
C ALA A 133 -7.40 2.68 6.58
N ASN A 134 -6.98 3.79 5.96
CA ASN A 134 -7.34 5.13 6.39
C ASN A 134 -8.84 5.38 6.22
N LEU A 135 -9.38 5.17 5.02
CA LEU A 135 -10.79 5.40 4.70
C LEU A 135 -11.72 4.61 5.64
N ALA A 136 -11.38 3.38 6.01
CA ALA A 136 -12.19 2.57 6.91
C ALA A 136 -12.21 3.09 8.37
N GLN A 137 -11.22 3.89 8.78
CA GLN A 137 -11.05 4.39 10.15
C GLN A 137 -11.38 5.88 10.31
N MET A 138 -11.67 6.59 9.22
CA MET A 138 -12.03 8.01 9.25
C MET A 138 -13.37 8.26 9.97
N PRO A 139 -13.57 9.46 10.54
CA PRO A 139 -14.88 9.88 11.06
C PRO A 139 -15.99 9.71 10.01
N GLN A 140 -17.17 9.26 10.43
CA GLN A 140 -18.27 8.96 9.49
C GLN A 140 -18.77 10.19 8.71
N ASP A 141 -18.62 11.37 9.30
CA ASP A 141 -18.97 12.68 8.73
C ASP A 141 -17.84 13.33 7.93
N ALA A 142 -16.64 12.73 7.91
CA ALA A 142 -15.49 13.23 7.19
C ALA A 142 -15.81 13.46 5.70
N THR A 143 -15.33 14.59 5.18
CA THR A 143 -15.57 15.05 3.81
C THR A 143 -14.25 15.34 3.08
N GLY A 144 -14.26 15.26 1.75
CA GLY A 144 -13.09 15.51 0.93
C GLY A 144 -12.92 14.47 -0.18
N HIS A 145 -11.68 14.16 -0.51
CA HIS A 145 -11.34 13.42 -1.72
C HIS A 145 -10.28 12.34 -1.49
N ALA A 146 -10.41 11.22 -2.20
CA ALA A 146 -9.35 10.24 -2.39
C ALA A 146 -9.03 10.13 -3.89
N VAL A 147 -7.78 10.36 -4.28
CA VAL A 147 -7.31 10.30 -5.67
C VAL A 147 -6.37 9.11 -5.81
N ILE A 148 -6.78 8.10 -6.57
CA ILE A 148 -6.11 6.80 -6.60
C ILE A 148 -5.78 6.43 -8.04
N GLU A 149 -4.50 6.24 -8.32
CA GLU A 149 -3.99 5.76 -9.60
C GLU A 149 -3.96 4.22 -9.65
N VAL A 150 -4.53 3.65 -10.70
CA VAL A 150 -4.59 2.21 -10.98
C VAL A 150 -4.18 1.91 -12.42
N LEU A 151 -3.74 0.67 -12.68
CA LEU A 151 -3.28 0.27 -14.01
C LEU A 151 -4.44 0.01 -14.99
N SER A 152 -5.60 -0.43 -14.49
CA SER A 152 -6.76 -0.73 -15.33
C SER A 152 -8.08 -0.51 -14.61
N GLU A 153 -9.18 -0.50 -15.36
CA GLU A 153 -10.54 -0.50 -14.80
C GLU A 153 -10.81 -1.71 -13.90
N GLN A 154 -10.16 -2.85 -14.18
CA GLN A 154 -10.31 -4.09 -13.41
C GLN A 154 -9.60 -4.03 -12.06
N ASP A 155 -8.75 -3.01 -11.84
CA ASP A 155 -8.07 -2.77 -10.58
C ASP A 155 -8.84 -1.82 -9.65
N ILE A 156 -9.99 -1.30 -10.09
CA ILE A 156 -10.89 -0.51 -9.26
C ILE A 156 -11.54 -1.41 -8.21
N GLN A 157 -11.39 -1.03 -6.94
CA GLN A 157 -11.91 -1.79 -5.81
C GLN A 157 -13.07 -1.06 -5.12
N ASN A 158 -14.00 -1.82 -4.53
CA ASN A 158 -15.04 -1.25 -3.68
C ASN A 158 -14.47 -0.99 -2.28
N LEU A 159 -14.28 0.29 -1.92
CA LEU A 159 -13.65 0.69 -0.67
C LEU A 159 -14.69 1.10 0.39
N THR A 160 -14.53 0.61 1.62
CA THR A 160 -15.25 1.14 2.78
C THR A 160 -14.74 2.54 3.08
N LYS A 161 -15.64 3.53 3.10
CA LYS A 161 -15.31 4.94 3.32
C LYS A 161 -16.47 5.73 3.91
N PRO A 162 -16.23 6.92 4.49
CA PRO A 162 -17.27 7.89 4.78
C PRO A 162 -18.06 8.25 3.52
N LYS A 163 -19.36 8.54 3.70
CA LYS A 163 -20.26 8.86 2.57
C LYS A 163 -19.80 10.10 1.81
N ASN A 164 -19.24 11.08 2.53
CA ASN A 164 -18.87 12.40 2.00
C ASN A 164 -17.43 12.47 1.47
N ILE A 165 -16.70 11.34 1.45
CA ILE A 165 -15.43 11.21 0.73
C ILE A 165 -15.69 10.74 -0.69
N GLU A 166 -15.25 11.50 -1.68
CA GLU A 166 -15.35 11.13 -3.09
C GLU A 166 -14.08 10.41 -3.55
N ILE A 167 -14.20 9.23 -4.15
CA ILE A 167 -13.05 8.52 -4.74
C ILE A 167 -12.95 8.85 -6.22
N HIS A 168 -11.77 9.31 -6.62
CA HIS A 168 -11.38 9.61 -7.98
C HIS A 168 -10.36 8.57 -8.44
N TRP A 169 -10.80 7.61 -9.25
CA TRP A 169 -9.92 6.63 -9.88
C TRP A 169 -9.28 7.22 -11.13
N ILE A 170 -7.97 7.12 -11.25
CA ILE A 170 -7.21 7.49 -12.45
C ILE A 170 -6.60 6.23 -13.03
N ILE A 171 -6.84 5.98 -14.31
CA ILE A 171 -6.36 4.79 -14.98
C ILE A 171 -5.12 5.16 -15.80
N VAL A 172 -3.98 4.58 -15.43
CA VAL A 172 -2.67 4.82 -16.03
C VAL A 172 -2.03 3.46 -16.33
N PRO A 173 -2.26 2.90 -17.53
CA PRO A 173 -1.74 1.57 -17.88
C PRO A 173 -0.22 1.49 -17.89
N HIS A 174 0.44 2.60 -18.22
CA HIS A 174 1.89 2.73 -18.25
C HIS A 174 2.29 4.06 -17.63
N ALA A 175 3.13 3.99 -16.59
CA ALA A 175 3.75 5.18 -16.02
C ALA A 175 4.59 5.90 -17.10
N SER A 176 4.50 7.22 -17.13
CA SER A 176 5.27 8.06 -18.05
C SER A 176 5.89 9.18 -17.26
N ALA A 177 7.22 9.31 -17.32
CA ALA A 177 7.97 10.30 -16.55
C ALA A 177 7.57 11.76 -16.87
N ASP A 178 7.00 12.02 -18.05
CA ASP A 178 6.58 13.35 -18.50
C ASP A 178 5.15 13.73 -18.05
N LYS A 179 4.43 12.82 -17.40
CA LYS A 179 3.04 13.04 -16.95
C LYS A 179 2.94 12.91 -15.44
N ALA A 180 2.15 13.77 -14.81
CA ALA A 180 1.88 13.75 -13.38
C ALA A 180 0.37 13.61 -13.12
N PRO A 181 -0.25 12.47 -13.49
CA PRO A 181 -1.70 12.31 -13.51
C PRO A 181 -2.37 12.53 -12.14
N LEU A 182 -1.73 12.06 -11.05
CA LEU A 182 -2.18 12.35 -9.68
C LEU A 182 -2.23 13.86 -9.40
N LEU A 183 -1.15 14.59 -9.72
CA LEU A 183 -1.06 16.04 -9.51
C LEU A 183 -2.09 16.80 -10.34
N ASP A 184 -2.23 16.43 -11.62
CA ASP A 184 -3.18 17.06 -12.53
C ASP A 184 -4.62 16.91 -12.00
N LYS A 185 -4.96 15.72 -11.51
CA LYS A 185 -6.27 15.48 -10.91
C LYS A 185 -6.46 16.29 -9.63
N VAL A 186 -5.48 16.31 -8.72
CA VAL A 186 -5.53 17.10 -7.47
C VAL A 186 -5.73 18.59 -7.77
N LYS A 187 -5.03 19.14 -8.77
CA LYS A 187 -5.18 20.54 -9.21
C LYS A 187 -6.55 20.86 -9.81
N SER A 188 -7.23 19.87 -10.35
CA SER A 188 -8.57 20.03 -10.94
C SER A 188 -9.72 19.99 -9.91
N LEU A 189 -9.44 19.55 -8.68
CA LEU A 189 -10.46 19.44 -7.64
C LEU A 189 -10.93 20.83 -7.19
N THR A 190 -12.20 20.92 -6.79
CA THR A 190 -12.69 22.08 -6.03
C THR A 190 -12.41 21.83 -4.56
N TRP A 191 -11.54 22.64 -3.96
CA TRP A 191 -11.12 22.43 -2.59
C TRP A 191 -12.17 22.97 -1.61
N PRO A 192 -12.63 22.16 -0.63
CA PRO A 192 -13.45 22.66 0.46
C PRO A 192 -12.76 23.79 1.23
N ALA A 193 -13.55 24.66 1.86
CA ALA A 193 -13.00 25.66 2.78
C ALA A 193 -12.48 25.00 4.06
N GLY A 194 -11.53 25.65 4.73
CA GLY A 194 -10.94 25.16 5.98
C GLY A 194 -9.58 24.49 5.79
N LEU A 195 -9.06 23.90 6.87
CA LEU A 195 -7.77 23.24 6.94
C LEU A 195 -7.87 21.77 6.48
N PRO A 196 -7.16 21.38 5.39
CA PRO A 196 -7.07 19.99 5.00
C PRO A 196 -6.10 19.18 5.86
N GLU A 197 -6.42 17.91 6.06
CA GLU A 197 -5.43 16.87 6.34
C GLU A 197 -5.11 16.13 5.04
N VAL A 198 -3.82 16.08 4.68
CA VAL A 198 -3.35 15.46 3.43
C VAL A 198 -2.51 14.23 3.73
N TRP A 199 -2.89 13.10 3.15
CA TRP A 199 -2.09 11.89 3.15
C TRP A 199 -1.71 11.54 1.72
N ALA A 200 -0.42 11.36 1.45
CA ALA A 200 0.04 10.98 0.13
C ALA A 200 1.16 9.94 0.18
N ALA A 201 1.09 8.95 -0.71
CA ALA A 201 2.16 8.02 -0.98
C ALA A 201 2.04 7.50 -2.42
N CYS A 202 3.12 7.52 -3.18
CA CYS A 202 3.20 6.98 -4.53
C CYS A 202 4.68 6.86 -4.94
N GLU A 203 4.92 6.53 -6.20
CA GLU A 203 6.22 6.61 -6.86
C GLU A 203 6.94 7.96 -6.56
N PHE A 204 8.27 7.91 -6.45
CA PHE A 204 9.10 9.01 -5.97
C PHE A 204 8.93 10.32 -6.75
N ASN A 205 8.89 10.27 -8.08
CA ASN A 205 8.73 11.48 -8.90
C ASN A 205 7.31 12.05 -8.78
N SER A 206 6.29 11.19 -8.75
CA SER A 206 4.90 11.60 -8.49
C SER A 206 4.77 12.26 -7.11
N MET A 207 5.36 11.66 -6.07
CA MET A 207 5.35 12.21 -4.71
C MET A 207 6.11 13.52 -4.60
N ARG A 208 7.19 13.71 -5.38
CA ARG A 208 7.92 14.99 -5.41
C ARG A 208 7.13 16.09 -6.12
N ALA A 209 6.26 15.73 -7.06
CA ALA A 209 5.46 16.67 -7.83
C ALA A 209 4.20 17.13 -7.07
N LEU A 210 3.61 16.24 -6.26
CA LEU A 210 2.52 16.51 -5.32
C LEU A 210 2.96 17.45 -4.19
#